data_AF-A0A972Q2X3-F1
#
_entry.id   AF-A0A972Q2X3-F1
#
_cell.length_a   1.000
_cell.length_b   1.000
_cell.length_c   1.000
_cell.angle_alpha   90.00
_cell.angle_beta   90.00
_cell.angle_gamma   90.00
#
_symmetry.space_group_name_H-M   'P 1'
#
loop_
_entity.id
_entity.type
_entity.pdbx_description
1 polymer ?
#
loop_
_entity_poly.entity_id
_entity_poly.type
_entity_poly.pdbx_seq_one_letter_code
_entity_poly.pdbx_strand_id
1 'polypeptide(L)'
;MTLASIGFGLVVATLIGALFHLWKGGGLKDLLLYLILSWIGFWVGQAWGANLGWKFGKYGQLYLLFATVGSVFFLFVGYWLSLSNRKAKK
;
A
#
# COMPACT_ATOMS: atom_id res chain seq x y z
N MET A 1 -9.58 11.32 11.56
CA MET A 1 -10.23 10.02 11.27
C MET A 1 -10.57 9.33 12.58
N THR A 2 -11.60 8.47 12.63
CA THR A 2 -11.92 7.64 13.80
C THR A 2 -10.95 6.47 13.93
N LEU A 3 -10.80 5.93 15.15
CA LEU A 3 -9.95 4.76 15.38
C LEU A 3 -10.39 3.54 14.54
N ALA A 4 -11.70 3.33 14.39
CA ALA A 4 -12.24 2.28 13.54
C ALA A 4 -11.83 2.44 12.06
N SER A 5 -11.81 3.67 11.55
CA SER A 5 -11.37 3.93 10.17
C SER A 5 -9.87 3.67 9.98
N ILE A 6 -9.06 3.96 11.00
CA ILE A 6 -7.63 3.64 10.99
C ILE A 6 -7.41 2.13 10.98
N GLY A 7 -8.10 1.41 11.87
CA GLY A 7 -8.03 -0.05 11.95
C GLY A 7 -8.46 -0.71 10.63
N PHE A 8 -9.59 -0.28 10.07
CA PHE A 8 -10.05 -0.80 8.78
C PHE A 8 -9.06 -0.49 7.64
N GLY A 9 -8.52 0.74 7.60
CA GLY A 9 -7.48 1.11 6.62
C GLY A 9 -6.22 0.24 6.72
N LEU A 10 -5.76 -0.05 7.94
CA LEU A 10 -4.62 -0.95 8.16
C LEU A 10 -4.90 -2.39 7.71
N VAL A 11 -6.11 -2.90 7.94
CA VAL A 11 -6.52 -4.23 7.45
C VAL A 11 -6.49 -4.27 5.92
N VAL A 12 -7.07 -3.26 5.26
CA VAL A 12 -7.08 -3.16 3.80
C VAL A 12 -5.66 -3.05 3.25
N ALA A 13 -4.83 -2.17 3.81
CA ALA A 13 -3.45 -2.00 3.37
C ALA A 13 -2.61 -3.28 3.57
N THR A 14 -2.83 -4.00 4.68
CA THR A 14 -2.19 -5.29 4.94
C THR A 14 -2.61 -6.33 3.89
N LEU A 15 -3.90 -6.42 3.59
CA LEU A 15 -4.43 -7.32 2.58
C LEU A 15 -3.80 -7.05 1.20
N ILE A 16 -3.72 -5.78 0.78
CA ILE A 16 -3.10 -5.41 -0.50
C ILE A 16 -1.61 -5.82 -0.54
N GLY A 17 -0.86 -5.54 0.53
CA GLY A 17 0.56 -5.90 0.60
C GLY A 17 0.78 -7.42 0.60
N ALA A 18 -0.05 -8.17 1.33
CA ALA A 18 -0.01 -9.62 1.35
C ALA A 18 -0.39 -10.25 0.00
N LEU A 19 -1.44 -9.74 -0.66
CA LEU A 19 -1.82 -10.18 -2.01
C LEU A 19 -0.71 -9.92 -3.02
N PHE A 20 -0.05 -8.76 -2.93
CA PHE A 20 1.09 -8.45 -3.79
C PHE A 20 2.29 -9.37 -3.53
N HIS A 21 2.56 -9.69 -2.26
CA HIS A 21 3.58 -10.70 -1.90
C HIS A 21 3.25 -12.07 -2.50
N LEU A 22 2.00 -12.54 -2.37
CA LEU A 22 1.57 -13.82 -2.96
C LEU A 22 1.73 -13.84 -4.48
N TRP A 23 1.46 -12.71 -5.14
CA TRP A 23 1.63 -12.60 -6.59
C TRP A 23 3.10 -12.61 -7.02
N LYS A 24 3.99 -11.88 -6.34
CA LYS A 24 5.40 -11.79 -6.71
C LYS A 24 6.27 -12.92 -6.16
N GLY A 25 5.79 -13.62 -5.14
CA GLY A 25 6.57 -14.54 -4.34
C GLY A 25 7.68 -13.85 -3.54
N GLY A 26 8.51 -14.65 -2.87
CA GLY A 26 9.63 -14.20 -2.06
C GLY A 26 9.61 -14.77 -0.64
N GLY A 27 10.59 -14.39 0.17
CA GLY A 27 10.71 -14.83 1.56
C GLY A 27 9.97 -13.92 2.54
N LEU A 28 10.13 -14.19 3.83
CA LEU A 28 9.55 -13.38 4.91
C LEU A 28 10.01 -11.91 4.87
N LYS A 29 11.27 -11.65 4.48
CA LYS A 29 11.80 -10.29 4.35
C LYS A 29 11.06 -9.48 3.28
N ASP A 30 10.71 -10.13 2.17
CA ASP A 30 9.95 -9.50 1.08
C ASP A 30 8.51 -9.19 1.52
N LEU A 31 7.89 -10.10 2.28
CA LEU A 31 6.56 -9.86 2.86
C LEU A 31 6.57 -8.61 3.75
N LEU A 32 7.50 -8.53 4.70
CA LEU A 32 7.60 -7.37 5.61
C LEU A 32 7.82 -6.06 4.84
N LEU A 33 8.69 -6.08 3.81
CA LEU A 33 8.91 -4.94 2.94
C LEU A 33 7.62 -4.50 2.25
N TYR A 34 6.87 -5.43 1.63
CA TYR A 34 5.63 -5.10 0.94
C TYR A 34 4.52 -4.63 1.88
N LEU A 35 4.41 -5.18 3.10
CA LEU A 35 3.45 -4.70 4.09
C LEU A 35 3.72 -3.23 4.45
N ILE A 36 4.98 -2.89 4.77
CA ILE A 36 5.38 -1.52 5.13
C ILE A 36 5.14 -0.56 3.96
N LEU A 37 5.56 -0.93 2.75
CA LEU A 37 5.36 -0.10 1.56
C LEU A 37 3.88 0.11 1.24
N SER A 38 3.06 -0.95 1.37
CA SER A 38 1.62 -0.87 1.19
C SER A 38 0.99 0.10 2.20
N TRP A 39 1.38 0.04 3.48
CA TRP A 39 0.89 0.96 4.50
C TRP A 39 1.26 2.41 4.22
N ILE A 40 2.53 2.67 3.88
CA ILE A 40 3.00 4.02 3.54
C ILE A 40 2.24 4.55 2.34
N GLY A 41 2.19 3.79 1.24
CA GLY A 41 1.47 4.19 0.04
C GLY A 41 -0.02 4.41 0.28
N PHE A 42 -0.65 3.56 1.10
CA PHE A 42 -2.06 3.68 1.46
C PHE A 42 -2.35 5.00 2.17
N TRP A 43 -1.58 5.34 3.19
CA TRP A 43 -1.79 6.56 3.98
C TRP A 43 -1.40 7.83 3.21
N VAL A 44 -0.37 7.77 2.34
CA VAL A 44 -0.04 8.87 1.43
C VAL A 44 -1.18 9.10 0.42
N GLY A 45 -1.70 8.04 -0.19
CA GLY A 45 -2.83 8.12 -1.11
C GLY A 45 -4.09 8.65 -0.41
N GLN A 46 -4.40 8.16 0.79
CA GLN A 46 -5.50 8.64 1.63
C GLN A 46 -5.39 10.16 1.90
N ALA A 47 -4.20 10.65 2.27
CA ALA A 47 -3.97 12.07 2.52
C ALA A 47 -4.14 12.90 1.25
N TRP A 48 -3.66 12.39 0.10
CA TRP A 48 -3.84 13.05 -1.18
C TRP A 48 -5.32 13.13 -1.58
N GLY A 49 -6.06 12.03 -1.49
CA GLY A 49 -7.51 12.02 -1.76
C GLY A 49 -8.28 12.99 -0.87
N ALA A 50 -7.86 13.13 0.40
CA ALA A 50 -8.43 14.10 1.33
C ALA A 50 -8.17 15.55 0.91
N ASN A 51 -6.94 15.87 0.52
CA ASN A 51 -6.56 17.22 0.08
C ASN A 51 -7.26 17.64 -1.21
N LEU A 52 -7.54 16.70 -2.12
CA LEU A 52 -8.29 16.95 -3.35
C LEU A 52 -9.81 17.02 -3.14
N GLY A 53 -10.30 16.72 -1.94
CA GLY A 53 -11.74 16.66 -1.65
C GLY A 53 -12.47 15.58 -2.47
N TRP A 54 -11.76 14.51 -2.86
CA TRP A 54 -12.28 13.55 -3.84
C TRP A 54 -13.46 12.74 -3.32
N LYS A 55 -14.55 12.66 -4.07
CA LYS A 55 -15.77 11.99 -3.57
C LYS A 55 -15.93 10.56 -4.06
N PHE A 56 -15.34 10.22 -5.22
CA PHE A 56 -15.54 8.92 -5.84
C PHE A 56 -14.68 7.83 -5.17
N GLY A 57 -15.27 6.66 -4.88
CA GLY A 57 -14.56 5.59 -4.15
C GLY A 57 -14.20 5.95 -2.72
N LYS A 58 -14.95 6.88 -2.09
CA LYS A 58 -14.87 7.20 -0.67
C LYS A 58 -15.82 6.31 0.12
N TYR A 59 -15.33 5.64 1.16
CA TYR A 59 -16.12 4.86 2.11
C TYR A 59 -15.91 5.41 3.51
N GLY A 60 -16.97 5.97 4.09
CA GLY A 60 -16.90 6.69 5.36
C GLY A 60 -15.85 7.81 5.30
N GLN A 61 -14.80 7.68 6.11
CA GLN A 61 -13.70 8.64 6.19
C GLN A 61 -12.49 8.27 5.30
N LEU A 62 -12.53 7.12 4.63
CA LEU A 62 -11.45 6.64 3.75
C LEU A 62 -11.73 6.97 2.30
N TYR A 63 -10.76 7.60 1.64
CA TYR A 63 -10.66 7.78 0.21
C TYR A 63 -10.04 6.51 -0.40
N LEU A 64 -10.78 5.39 -0.31
CA LEU A 64 -10.28 4.05 -0.63
C LEU A 64 -9.63 3.97 -2.01
N LEU A 65 -10.22 4.58 -3.04
CA LEU A 65 -9.63 4.56 -4.38
C LEU A 65 -8.20 5.13 -4.37
N PHE A 66 -8.02 6.32 -3.82
CA PHE A 66 -6.70 6.96 -3.76
C PHE A 66 -5.74 6.23 -2.83
N ALA A 67 -6.23 5.73 -1.71
CA ALA A 67 -5.44 4.94 -0.78
C ALA A 67 -4.94 3.64 -1.44
N THR A 68 -5.81 2.92 -2.16
CA THR A 68 -5.43 1.73 -2.92
C THR A 68 -4.45 2.06 -4.04
N VAL A 69 -4.68 3.13 -4.81
CA VAL A 69 -3.75 3.56 -5.87
C VAL A 69 -2.37 3.91 -5.28
N GLY A 70 -2.33 4.64 -4.17
CA GLY A 70 -1.08 4.97 -3.48
C GLY A 70 -0.34 3.72 -2.98
N SER A 71 -1.06 2.78 -2.36
CA SER A 71 -0.50 1.50 -1.92
C SER A 71 0.10 0.71 -3.08
N VAL A 72 -0.66 0.52 -4.17
CA VAL A 72 -0.20 -0.20 -5.36
C VAL A 72 1.01 0.49 -5.97
N PHE A 73 0.99 1.82 -6.11
CA PHE A 73 2.13 2.58 -6.64
C PHE A 73 3.42 2.34 -5.85
N PHE A 74 3.38 2.47 -4.52
CA PHE A 74 4.55 2.24 -3.66
C PHE A 74 5.04 0.79 -3.71
N LEU A 75 4.11 -0.18 -3.77
CA LEU A 75 4.46 -1.60 -3.93
C LEU A 75 5.21 -1.86 -5.23
N PHE A 76 4.71 -1.32 -6.36
CA PHE A 76 5.37 -1.49 -7.66
C PHE A 76 6.75 -0.82 -7.70
N VAL A 77 6.89 0.40 -7.17
CA VAL A 77 8.18 1.10 -7.08
C VAL A 77 9.15 0.33 -6.20
N GLY A 78 8.74 -0.09 -5.00
CA GLY A 78 9.61 -0.84 -4.11
C GLY A 78 9.98 -2.22 -4.63
N TYR A 79 9.06 -2.89 -5.32
CA TYR A 79 9.34 -4.13 -6.04
C TYR A 79 10.40 -3.92 -7.13
N TRP A 80 10.22 -2.89 -7.96
CA TRP A 80 11.16 -2.58 -9.02
C TRP A 80 12.57 -2.28 -8.48
N LEU A 81 12.67 -1.50 -7.40
CA LEU A 81 13.94 -1.22 -6.72
C LEU A 81 14.57 -2.49 -6.12
N SER A 82 13.77 -3.40 -5.56
CA SER A 82 14.27 -4.65 -5.00
C SER A 82 14.81 -5.62 -6.06
N LEU A 83 14.31 -5.55 -7.29
CA LEU A 83 14.85 -6.33 -8.42
C LEU A 83 16.26 -5.87 -8.80
N SER A 84 16.49 -4.55 -8.85
CA SER A 84 17.81 -3.98 -9.16
C SER A 84 18.87 -4.41 -8.15
N ASN A 85 18.53 -4.41 -6.86
CA ASN A 85 19.42 -4.86 -5.80
C ASN A 85 19.77 -6.36 -5.87
N ARG A 86 18.82 -7.21 -6.31
CA ARG A 86 19.05 -8.65 -6.46
C ARG A 86 19.98 -8.98 -7.63
N LYS A 87 19.89 -8.23 -8.73
CA LYS A 87 20.81 -8.39 -9.87
C LYS A 87 22.24 -8.00 -9.51
N ALA A 88 22.45 -6.96 -8.71
CA ALA A 88 23.78 -6.52 -8.30
C ALA A 88 24.52 -7.48 -7.35
N LYS A 89 23.80 -8.43 -6.72
CA LYS A 89 24.38 -9.41 -5.77
C LYS A 89 24.63 -10.79 -6.38
N LYS A 90 24.22 -11.03 -7.63
CA LYS A 90 24.49 -12.26 -8.38
C LYS A 90 25.70 -12.07 -9.27
#